data_AF-A0AAF0R501-F1
#
_entry.id   AF-A0AAF0R501-F1
#
_cell.length_a   1.000
_cell.length_b   1.000
_cell.length_c   1.000
_cell.angle_alpha   90.00
_cell.angle_beta   90.00
_cell.angle_gamma   90.00
#
_symmetry.space_group_name_H-M   'P 1'
#
loop_
_entity.id
_entity.type
_entity.pdbx_description
1 polymer ?
#
loop_
_entity_poly.entity_id
_entity_poly.type
_entity_poly.pdbx_seq_one_letter_code
_entity_poly.pdbx_strand_id
1 'polypeptide(L)'
;MLGMSRLRLHLESIPVVSKFREVFPNDLPDMPPDRDINFCIDLEPGTHPISIPPYHMAPTELRELKTQIQELLDKGFIRPSASPWSA
;
A
#
# COMPACT_ATOMS: atom_id res chain seq x y z
N MET A 1 3.59 15.64 -37.28
CA MET A 1 4.28 14.35 -37.47
C MET A 1 5.43 14.28 -36.48
N LEU A 2 5.23 13.62 -35.34
CA LEU A 2 6.21 12.76 -34.66
C LEU A 2 5.42 12.03 -33.55
N GLY A 3 4.95 10.82 -33.87
CA GLY A 3 4.23 9.98 -32.93
C GLY A 3 5.22 9.41 -31.92
N MET A 4 5.04 9.75 -30.64
CA MET A 4 5.67 9.02 -29.55
C MET A 4 4.93 7.69 -29.39
N SER A 5 5.21 6.75 -30.29
CA SER A 5 4.85 5.35 -30.12
C SER A 5 5.58 4.87 -28.87
N ARG A 6 4.88 4.90 -27.73
CA ARG A 6 5.30 4.31 -26.46
C ARG A 6 5.66 2.85 -26.76
N LEU A 7 6.95 2.54 -26.86
CA LEU A 7 7.41 1.16 -26.91
C LEU A 7 6.85 0.49 -25.65
N ARG A 8 5.86 -0.39 -25.81
CA ARG A 8 5.47 -1.33 -24.78
C ARG A 8 6.70 -2.22 -24.55
N LEU A 9 7.58 -1.80 -23.65
CA LEU A 9 8.59 -2.69 -23.13
C LEU A 9 7.84 -3.78 -22.38
N HIS A 10 7.83 -4.98 -22.94
CA HIS A 10 7.25 -6.14 -22.30
C HIS A 10 8.15 -6.45 -21.10
N LEU A 11 7.64 -6.36 -19.86
CA LEU A 11 8.45 -6.53 -18.64
C LEU A 11 9.28 -7.82 -18.66
N GLU A 12 8.75 -8.90 -19.25
CA GLU A 12 9.46 -10.18 -19.40
C GLU A 12 10.66 -10.12 -20.35
N SER A 13 10.80 -9.07 -21.19
CA SER A 13 11.99 -8.88 -22.02
C SER A 13 13.17 -8.32 -21.22
N ILE A 14 12.96 -7.91 -19.97
CA ILE A 14 14.01 -7.45 -19.07
C ILE A 14 14.60 -8.70 -18.40
N PRO A 15 15.90 -9.03 -18.61
CA PRO A 15 16.49 -10.27 -18.13
C PRO A 15 16.37 -10.49 -16.62
N VAL A 16 16.45 -9.40 -15.82
CA VAL A 16 16.30 -9.49 -14.36
C VAL A 16 14.87 -9.81 -13.93
N VAL A 17 13.85 -9.28 -14.62
CA VAL A 17 12.44 -9.54 -14.31
C VAL A 17 12.08 -10.98 -14.67
N SER A 18 12.51 -11.43 -15.85
CA SER A 18 12.32 -12.82 -16.28
C SER A 18 12.99 -13.82 -15.32
N LYS A 19 14.18 -13.47 -14.80
CA LYS A 19 14.93 -14.32 -13.85
C LYS A 19 14.29 -14.39 -12.46
N PHE A 20 13.58 -13.35 -12.02
CA PHE A 20 13.01 -13.23 -10.67
C PHE A 20 11.52 -12.92 -10.73
N ARG A 21 10.78 -13.66 -11.55
CA ARG A 21 9.37 -13.39 -11.83
C ARG A 21 8.49 -13.47 -10.57
N GLU A 22 8.88 -14.33 -9.63
CA GLU A 22 8.27 -14.49 -8.32
C GLU A 22 8.42 -13.26 -7.41
N VAL A 23 9.43 -12.43 -7.64
CA VAL A 23 9.66 -11.16 -6.91
C VAL A 23 8.88 -10.00 -7.53
N PHE A 24 8.47 -10.13 -8.80
CA PHE A 24 7.71 -9.12 -9.54
C PHE A 24 6.33 -9.65 -9.99
N PRO A 25 5.47 -10.14 -9.07
CA PRO A 25 4.12 -10.53 -9.44
C PRO A 25 3.28 -9.32 -9.87
N ASN A 26 2.24 -9.55 -10.67
CA ASN A 26 1.32 -8.49 -11.09
C ASN A 26 0.56 -7.85 -9.91
N ASP A 27 0.29 -8.67 -8.88
CA ASP A 27 -0.33 -8.28 -7.63
C ASP A 27 0.59 -8.66 -6.47
N LEU A 28 0.59 -7.83 -5.42
CA LEU A 28 1.35 -8.15 -4.21
C LEU A 28 0.82 -9.46 -3.60
N PRO A 29 1.71 -10.34 -3.10
CA PRO A 29 1.29 -11.43 -2.24
C PRO A 29 0.55 -10.87 -1.02
N ASP A 30 -0.22 -11.71 -0.34
CA ASP A 30 -0.92 -11.35 0.90
C ASP A 30 0.08 -10.99 2.02
N MET A 31 -0.34 -11.10 3.27
CA MET A 31 0.50 -10.76 4.41
C MET A 31 1.89 -11.43 4.32
N PRO A 32 2.97 -10.68 4.56
CA PRO A 32 4.31 -11.26 4.57
C PRO A 32 4.35 -12.41 5.58
N PRO A 33 5.15 -13.46 5.31
CA PRO A 33 5.30 -14.57 6.25
C PRO A 33 5.79 -14.05 7.61
N ASP A 34 5.40 -14.76 8.67
CA ASP A 34 5.86 -14.46 10.03
C ASP A 34 7.38 -14.35 10.06
N ARG A 35 7.87 -13.27 10.67
CA ARG A 35 9.29 -12.99 10.84
C ARG A 35 9.62 -13.05 12.33
N ASP A 36 10.83 -13.49 12.66
CA ASP A 36 11.31 -13.52 14.06
C ASP A 36 11.45 -12.12 14.67
N ILE A 37 11.43 -11.08 13.84
CA ILE A 37 11.61 -9.68 14.24
C ILE A 37 10.29 -8.95 13.99
N ASN A 38 9.72 -8.40 15.07
CA ASN A 38 8.58 -7.50 14.99
C ASN A 38 9.03 -6.08 14.67
N PHE A 39 8.27 -5.39 13.82
CA PHE A 39 8.43 -3.96 13.63
C PHE A 39 7.77 -3.21 14.79
N CYS A 40 8.58 -2.57 15.64
CA CYS A 40 8.11 -1.70 16.71
C CYS A 40 8.45 -0.24 16.37
N ILE A 41 7.55 0.67 16.72
CA ILE A 41 7.77 2.12 16.62
C ILE A 41 7.98 2.63 18.04
N ASP A 42 9.22 2.97 18.37
CA ASP A 42 9.55 3.58 19.66
C ASP A 42 9.13 5.06 19.66
N LEU A 43 8.53 5.49 20.77
CA LEU A 43 8.13 6.88 20.96
C LEU A 43 9.13 7.60 21.86
N GLU A 44 9.40 8.86 21.55
CA GLU A 44 10.18 9.72 22.43
C GLU A 44 9.48 9.86 23.80
N PRO A 45 10.21 9.85 24.92
CA PRO A 45 9.63 10.03 26.25
C PRO A 45 8.77 11.29 26.34
N GLY A 46 7.54 11.14 26.85
CA GLY A 46 6.57 12.24 26.96
C GLY A 46 5.69 12.46 25.73
N THR A 47 5.83 11.65 24.67
CA THR A 47 4.91 11.71 23.52
C THR A 47 3.52 11.23 23.93
N HIS A 48 2.50 12.01 23.58
CA HIS A 48 1.08 11.68 23.81
C HIS A 48 0.35 11.45 22.48
N PRO A 49 -0.75 10.67 22.47
CA PRO A 49 -1.55 10.47 21.27
C PRO A 49 -2.09 11.76 20.68
N ILE A 50 -2.08 11.85 19.35
CA ILE A 50 -2.68 12.95 18.58
C ILE A 50 -3.78 12.36 17.70
N SER A 51 -4.93 13.03 17.66
CA SER A 51 -6.06 12.66 16.80
C SER A 51 -6.44 13.84 15.92
N ILE A 52 -6.15 13.71 14.63
CA ILE A 52 -6.47 14.71 13.60
C ILE A 52 -7.74 14.29 12.86
N PRO A 53 -8.69 15.20 12.59
CA PRO A 53 -9.87 14.89 11.78
C PRO A 53 -9.47 14.63 10.32
N PRO A 54 -10.13 13.68 9.63
CA PRO A 54 -9.86 13.43 8.21
C PRO A 54 -10.11 14.67 7.36
N TYR A 55 -9.29 14.85 6.31
CA TYR A 55 -9.49 15.93 5.35
C TYR A 55 -10.81 15.78 4.59
N HIS A 56 -11.39 16.92 4.22
CA HIS A 56 -12.55 16.95 3.35
C HIS A 56 -12.16 16.51 1.93
N MET A 57 -12.91 15.54 1.41
CA MET A 57 -12.74 14.98 0.07
C MET A 57 -14.05 15.12 -0.72
N ALA A 58 -13.94 15.28 -2.04
CA ALA A 58 -15.08 15.30 -2.93
C ALA A 58 -15.76 13.90 -2.99
N PRO A 59 -17.04 13.81 -3.39
CA PRO A 59 -17.75 12.53 -3.44
C PRO A 59 -17.07 11.46 -4.30
N THR A 60 -16.42 11.86 -5.40
CA THR A 60 -15.68 10.93 -6.28
C THR A 60 -14.45 10.35 -5.59
N GLU A 61 -13.71 11.16 -4.83
CA GLU A 61 -12.52 10.75 -4.08
C GLU A 61 -12.93 9.83 -2.92
N LEU A 62 -14.01 10.15 -2.21
CA LEU A 62 -14.54 9.29 -1.15
C LEU A 62 -14.97 7.92 -1.66
N ARG A 63 -15.51 7.83 -2.89
CA ARG A 63 -15.86 6.54 -3.49
C ARG A 63 -14.61 5.71 -3.78
N GLU A 64 -13.59 6.32 -4.37
CA GLU A 64 -12.32 5.65 -4.66
C GLU A 64 -11.62 5.19 -3.38
N LEU A 65 -11.55 6.06 -2.37
CA LEU A 65 -10.97 5.76 -1.06
C LEU A 65 -11.65 4.54 -0.42
N LYS A 66 -12.99 4.45 -0.49
CA LYS A 66 -13.73 3.30 0.04
C LYS A 66 -13.37 2.00 -0.68
N THR A 67 -13.23 2.03 -2.01
CA THR A 67 -12.81 0.86 -2.79
C THR A 67 -11.44 0.38 -2.34
N GLN A 68 -10.47 1.29 -2.22
CA GLN A 68 -9.11 0.93 -1.79
C GLN A 68 -9.06 0.41 -0.36
N ILE A 69 -9.81 1.00 0.56
CA ILE A 69 -9.91 0.51 1.94
C ILE A 69 -10.46 -0.92 1.96
N GLN A 70 -11.48 -1.22 1.15
CA GLN A 70 -12.04 -2.56 1.08
C GLN A 70 -11.02 -3.57 0.54
N GLU A 71 -10.30 -3.24 -0.54
CA GLU A 71 -9.26 -4.09 -1.09
C GLU A 71 -8.14 -4.39 -0.06
N LEU A 72 -7.76 -3.39 0.74
CA LEU A 72 -6.75 -3.56 1.80
C LEU A 72 -7.25 -4.41 2.97
N LEU A 73 -8.54 -4.31 3.31
CA LEU A 73 -9.19 -5.17 4.31
C LEU A 73 -9.25 -6.62 3.82
N ASP A 74 -9.65 -6.83 2.56
CA ASP A 74 -9.77 -8.15 1.95
C ASP A 74 -8.42 -8.87 1.85
N LYS A 75 -7.33 -8.11 1.60
CA LYS A 75 -5.94 -8.61 1.63
C LYS A 75 -5.38 -8.82 3.04
N GLY A 76 -6.09 -8.37 4.08
CA GLY A 76 -5.64 -8.47 5.47
C GLY A 76 -4.49 -7.54 5.85
N PHE A 77 -4.17 -6.55 5.01
CA PHE A 77 -3.10 -5.57 5.27
C PHE A 77 -3.48 -4.56 6.35
N ILE A 78 -4.77 -4.29 6.52
CA ILE A 78 -5.31 -3.43 7.56
C ILE A 78 -6.46 -4.12 8.29
N ARG A 79 -6.80 -3.60 9.47
CA ARG A 79 -7.96 -4.03 10.25
C ARG A 79 -8.57 -2.83 10.98
N PRO A 80 -9.86 -2.90 11.36
CA PRO A 80 -10.45 -1.92 12.25
C PRO A 80 -9.65 -1.80 13.56
N SER A 81 -9.52 -0.58 14.06
CA SER A 81 -8.84 -0.29 15.33
C SER A 81 -9.60 0.76 16.12
N ALA A 82 -9.41 0.74 17.45
CA ALA A 82 -9.88 1.77 18.38
C ALA A 82 -8.67 2.49 18.98
N SER A 83 -7.87 3.12 18.12
CA SER A 83 -6.62 3.79 18.49
C SER A 83 -6.88 5.19 19.06
N PRO A 84 -6.15 5.64 20.09
CA PRO A 84 -6.14 7.04 20.50
C PRO A 84 -5.38 7.95 19.52
N TRP A 85 -4.71 7.35 18.53
CA TRP A 85 -3.99 8.04 17.46
C TRP A 85 -4.83 8.09 16.17
N SER A 86 -4.89 9.25 15.53
CA SER A 86 -5.47 9.46 14.19
C SER A 86 -4.67 10.53 13.45
N ALA A 87 -4.44 10.32 12.16
CA ALA A 87 -3.72 11.23 11.27
C ALA A 87 -4.65 11.84 10.23
#